data_AF-A0A157Z483-F1
#
_entry.id   AF-A0A157Z483-F1
#
_cell.length_a   1.000
_cell.length_b   1.000
_cell.length_c   1.000
_cell.angle_alpha   90.00
_cell.angle_beta   90.00
_cell.angle_gamma   90.00
#
_symmetry.space_group_name_H-M   'P 1'
#
loop_
_entity.id
_entity.type
_entity.pdbx_description
1 polymer ?
#
loop_
_entity_poly.entity_id
_entity_poly.type
_entity_poly.pdbx_seq_one_letter_code
_entity_poly.pdbx_strand_id
1 'polypeptide(L)'
;MFDQVVFAGGGNRCWWQAGFWDVIQPELNLRPRVVAGISAGAATACMLYTNESRWVMRYYAEALRENRKNAYWGNLLRGSSRTAFTISRKRPRSASVCRICRAGSARVARWRRV
;
A
#
# COMPACT_ATOMS: atom_id res chain seq x y z
N MET A 1 -8.35 3.48 25.00
CA MET A 1 -8.61 3.52 23.53
C MET A 1 -7.25 3.61 22.83
N PHE A 2 -7.05 2.95 21.69
CA PHE A 2 -5.78 3.01 20.96
C PHE A 2 -5.72 4.25 20.07
N ASP A 3 -4.79 5.17 20.36
CA ASP A 3 -4.64 6.42 19.60
C ASP A 3 -3.77 6.29 18.34
N GLN A 4 -3.06 5.18 18.19
CA GLN A 4 -2.08 4.99 17.13
C GLN A 4 -2.17 3.60 16.52
N VAL A 5 -1.93 3.52 15.21
CA VAL A 5 -1.77 2.26 14.49
C VAL A 5 -0.51 2.31 13.63
N VAL A 6 0.20 1.18 13.56
CA VAL A 6 1.46 1.04 12.81
C VAL A 6 1.33 -0.07 11.77
N PHE A 7 1.45 0.29 10.49
CA PHE A 7 1.46 -0.64 9.38
C PHE A 7 2.88 -1.08 9.04
N ALA A 8 3.22 -2.30 9.42
CA ALA A 8 4.54 -2.87 9.16
C ALA A 8 4.78 -3.10 7.66
N GLY A 9 6.01 -2.86 7.22
CA GLY A 9 6.45 -3.14 5.85
C GLY A 9 6.61 -4.65 5.58
N GLY A 10 7.08 -5.00 4.39
CA GLY A 10 7.34 -6.42 4.05
C GLY A 10 7.04 -6.83 2.60
N GLY A 11 6.76 -5.87 1.71
CA GLY A 11 6.30 -6.13 0.34
C GLY A 11 4.87 -6.64 0.33
N ASN A 12 4.51 -7.54 -0.59
CA ASN A 12 3.15 -8.09 -0.70
C ASN A 12 2.69 -8.84 0.58
N ARG A 13 3.64 -9.29 1.41
CA ARG A 13 3.34 -9.94 2.69
C ARG A 13 2.60 -9.02 3.66
N CYS A 14 2.69 -7.70 3.54
CA CYS A 14 1.97 -6.79 4.45
C CYS A 14 0.46 -6.68 4.17
N TRP A 15 -0.04 -7.25 3.06
CA TRP A 15 -1.43 -7.07 2.65
C TRP A 15 -2.44 -7.72 3.59
N TRP A 16 -2.04 -8.71 4.40
CA TRP A 16 -2.92 -9.25 5.44
C TRP A 16 -3.40 -8.16 6.42
N GLN A 17 -2.62 -7.09 6.60
CA GLN A 17 -2.98 -5.96 7.46
C GLN A 17 -4.23 -5.24 6.93
N ALA A 18 -4.50 -5.26 5.62
CA ALA A 18 -5.73 -4.70 5.06
C ALA A 18 -6.98 -5.51 5.42
N GLY A 19 -6.87 -6.85 5.38
CA GLY A 19 -7.95 -7.73 5.82
C GLY A 19 -8.16 -7.69 7.33
N PHE A 20 -7.07 -7.63 8.10
CA PHE A 20 -7.15 -7.46 9.55
C PHE A 20 -7.82 -6.13 9.92
N TRP A 21 -7.42 -5.02 9.28
CA TRP A 21 -8.02 -3.71 9.52
C TRP A 21 -9.53 -3.68 9.22
N ASP A 22 -9.96 -4.37 8.15
CA ASP A 22 -11.39 -4.48 7.78
C ASP A 22 -12.26 -5.05 8.90
N VAL A 23 -11.73 -6.02 9.64
CA VAL A 23 -12.44 -6.69 10.72
C VAL A 23 -12.33 -5.90 12.02
N ILE A 24 -11.12 -5.49 12.42
CA ILE A 24 -10.94 -4.94 13.78
C ILE A 24 -11.38 -3.50 13.92
N GLN A 25 -11.28 -2.70 12.85
CA GLN A 25 -11.58 -1.27 12.91
C GLN A 25 -13.04 -1.01 13.30
N PRO A 26 -14.06 -1.66 12.69
CA PRO A 26 -15.44 -1.48 13.11
C PRO A 26 -15.73 -2.14 14.46
N GLU A 27 -15.23 -3.36 14.69
CA GLU A 27 -15.51 -4.14 15.91
C GLU A 27 -15.05 -3.42 17.19
N LEU A 28 -13.89 -2.78 17.12
CA LEU A 28 -13.31 -2.04 18.25
C LEU A 28 -13.56 -0.52 18.13
N ASN A 29 -14.36 -0.08 17.15
CA ASN A 29 -14.63 1.33 16.82
C ASN A 29 -13.34 2.18 16.77
N LEU A 30 -12.27 1.65 16.17
CA LEU A 30 -10.96 2.29 16.17
C LEU A 30 -10.96 3.61 15.39
N ARG A 31 -10.49 4.68 16.04
CA ARG A 31 -10.33 6.02 15.45
C ARG A 31 -8.93 6.56 15.76
N PRO A 32 -7.86 5.95 15.22
CA PRO A 32 -6.50 6.36 15.54
C PRO A 32 -6.24 7.79 15.04
N ARG A 33 -5.59 8.59 15.90
CA ARG A 33 -5.13 9.94 15.58
C ARG A 33 -3.84 9.92 14.77
N VAL A 34 -3.04 8.87 14.93
CA VAL A 34 -1.76 8.69 14.24
C VAL A 34 -1.75 7.36 13.50
N VAL A 35 -1.45 7.43 12.21
CA VAL A 35 -1.21 6.27 11.36
C VAL A 35 0.24 6.32 10.89
N ALA A 36 1.04 5.39 11.38
CA ALA A 36 2.42 5.22 10.93
C ALA A 36 2.52 4.01 10.00
N GLY A 37 3.49 4.01 9.09
CA GLY A 37 3.76 2.85 8.27
C GLY A 37 5.09 2.97 7.54
N ILE A 38 5.62 1.82 7.13
CA ILE A 38 6.91 1.76 6.42
C ILE A 38 6.79 1.01 5.09
N SER A 39 7.38 1.56 4.03
CA SER A 39 7.44 0.95 2.70
C SER A 39 6.05 0.54 2.16
N ALA A 40 5.88 -0.71 1.74
CA ALA A 40 4.59 -1.25 1.29
C ALA A 40 3.47 -1.11 2.35
N GLY A 41 3.81 -1.17 3.65
CA GLY A 41 2.86 -0.94 4.74
C GLY A 41 2.35 0.49 4.78
N ALA A 42 3.21 1.48 4.52
CA ALA A 42 2.79 2.88 4.38
C ALA A 42 1.82 3.08 3.21
N ALA A 43 2.09 2.42 2.06
CA ALA A 43 1.19 2.46 0.92
C ALA A 43 -0.18 1.83 1.23
N THR A 44 -0.19 0.67 1.91
CA THR A 44 -1.42 0.01 2.38
C THR A 44 -2.20 0.93 3.31
N ALA A 45 -1.53 1.58 4.27
CA ALA A 45 -2.15 2.52 5.20
C ALA A 45 -2.83 3.69 4.48
N CYS A 46 -2.14 4.32 3.52
CA CYS A 46 -2.71 5.40 2.71
C CYS A 46 -3.94 4.93 1.92
N MET A 47 -3.89 3.71 1.37
CA MET A 47 -4.99 3.17 0.59
C MET A 47 -6.21 2.85 1.44
N LEU A 48 -6.03 2.21 2.60
CA LEU A 48 -7.13 1.93 3.55
C LEU A 48 -7.76 3.21 4.10
N TYR A 49 -6.97 4.27 4.26
CA TYR A 49 -7.49 5.54 4.75
C TYR A 49 -8.24 6.35 3.68
N THR A 50 -8.10 5.97 2.41
CA THR A 50 -8.75 6.65 1.29
C THR A 50 -9.81 5.80 0.59
N ASN A 51 -9.82 4.50 0.83
CA ASN A 51 -10.68 3.51 0.18
C ASN A 51 -11.03 2.37 1.14
N GLU A 52 -12.09 1.65 0.83
CA GLU A 52 -12.46 0.41 1.52
C GLU A 52 -11.42 -0.70 1.30
N SER A 53 -11.17 -1.52 2.32
CA SER A 53 -10.21 -2.64 2.31
C SER A 53 -10.37 -3.57 1.09
N ARG A 54 -11.61 -3.92 0.71
CA ARG A 54 -11.89 -4.80 -0.43
C ARG A 54 -11.48 -4.16 -1.74
N TRP A 55 -11.67 -2.85 -1.88
CA TRP A 55 -11.18 -2.11 -3.05
C TRP A 55 -9.65 -2.16 -3.11
N VAL A 56 -8.96 -1.95 -1.99
CA VAL A 56 -7.49 -2.01 -1.91
C VAL A 56 -6.97 -3.38 -2.34
N MET A 57 -7.60 -4.46 -1.86
CA MET A 57 -7.21 -5.83 -2.22
C MET A 57 -7.47 -6.14 -3.71
N ARG A 58 -8.60 -5.68 -4.27
CA ARG A 58 -8.85 -5.80 -5.73
C ARG A 58 -7.81 -5.04 -6.55
N TYR A 59 -7.45 -3.83 -6.13
CA TYR A 59 -6.41 -3.05 -6.78
C TYR A 59 -5.06 -3.78 -6.79
N TYR A 60 -4.66 -4.35 -5.64
CA TYR A 60 -3.43 -5.14 -5.56
C TYR A 60 -3.44 -6.37 -6.46
N ALA A 61 -4.55 -7.12 -6.48
CA ALA A 61 -4.70 -8.30 -7.33
C ALA A 61 -4.56 -7.94 -8.81
N GLU A 62 -5.23 -6.88 -9.26
CA GLU A 62 -5.18 -6.43 -10.66
C GLU A 62 -3.79 -5.88 -11.02
N ALA A 63 -3.18 -5.08 -10.14
CA ALA A 63 -1.86 -4.50 -10.37
C ALA A 63 -0.74 -5.54 -10.52
N LEU A 64 -0.90 -6.70 -9.87
CA LEU A 64 0.08 -7.80 -9.93
C LEU A 64 -0.34 -8.97 -10.84
N ARG A 65 -1.52 -8.93 -11.46
CA ARG A 65 -2.07 -10.05 -12.25
C ARG A 65 -1.12 -10.56 -13.33
N GLU A 66 -0.38 -9.67 -13.98
CA GLU A 66 0.55 -10.01 -15.05
C GLU A 66 1.96 -10.36 -14.54
N ASN A 67 2.22 -10.20 -13.24
CA ASN A 67 3.54 -10.45 -12.66
C ASN A 67 3.72 -11.93 -12.31
N ARG A 68 4.25 -12.70 -13.27
CA ARG A 68 4.42 -14.16 -13.11
C ARG A 68 5.66 -14.58 -12.31
N LYS A 69 6.61 -13.67 -12.07
CA LYS A 69 7.88 -13.97 -11.38
C LYS A 69 8.29 -12.82 -10.47
N ASN A 70 8.85 -13.15 -9.30
CA ASN A 70 9.32 -12.14 -8.34
C ASN A 70 10.73 -11.63 -8.64
N ALA A 71 11.54 -12.44 -9.32
CA ALA A 71 12.92 -12.11 -9.70
C ALA A 71 13.15 -12.31 -11.20
N TYR A 72 13.80 -11.32 -11.81
CA TYR A 72 14.18 -11.30 -13.22
C TYR A 72 15.69 -11.04 -13.30
N TRP A 73 16.48 -12.10 -13.09
CA TRP A 73 17.95 -12.04 -13.11
C TRP A 73 18.53 -11.47 -14.41
N GLY A 74 17.84 -11.70 -15.54
CA GLY A 74 18.20 -11.12 -16.83
C GLY A 74 18.17 -9.58 -16.86
N ASN A 75 17.54 -8.90 -15.90
CA ASN A 75 17.61 -7.44 -15.79
C ASN A 75 18.96 -6.98 -15.25
N LEU A 76 19.60 -7.77 -14.37
CA LEU A 76 20.91 -7.47 -13.81
C LEU A 76 22.01 -7.65 -14.88
N LEU A 77 21.88 -8.70 -15.71
CA LEU A 77 22.83 -9.03 -16.77
C LEU A 77 22.77 -8.08 -17.98
N ARG A 78 21.68 -7.31 -18.13
CA ARG A 78 21.48 -6.40 -19.28
C ARG A 78 21.90 -4.95 -19.00
N GLY A 79 22.64 -4.69 -17.92
CA GLY A 79 23.10 -3.34 -17.56
C GLY A 79 21.97 -2.32 -17.40
N SER A 80 20.73 -2.79 -17.26
CA SER A 80 19.56 -1.93 -17.14
C SER A 80 19.54 -1.40 -15.71
N SER A 81 19.19 -0.12 -15.49
CA SER A 81 18.94 0.44 -14.15
C SER A 81 17.75 -0.21 -13.41
N ARG A 82 17.25 -1.35 -13.91
CA ARG A 82 16.14 -2.14 -13.39
C ARG A 82 16.71 -3.22 -12.48
N THR A 83 16.36 -3.17 -11.21
CA THR A 83 16.79 -4.12 -10.18
C THR A 83 16.34 -5.56 -10.52
N ALA A 84 17.10 -6.56 -10.04
CA ALA A 84 16.77 -7.98 -10.19
C ALA A 84 15.38 -8.34 -9.64
N PHE A 85 14.87 -7.58 -8.67
CA PHE A 85 13.49 -7.62 -8.20
C PHE A 85 12.66 -6.57 -8.92
N THR A 86 11.74 -7.00 -9.79
CA THR A 86 10.84 -6.09 -10.51
C THR A 86 9.47 -6.10 -9.85
N ILE A 87 9.12 -4.99 -9.19
CA ILE A 87 7.73 -4.69 -8.87
C ILE A 87 7.07 -4.22 -10.17
N SER A 88 6.47 -5.14 -10.91
CA SER A 88 5.68 -4.94 -12.13
C SER A 88 6.43 -4.34 -13.34
N ARG A 89 6.45 -5.09 -14.45
CA ARG A 89 6.94 -4.63 -15.77
C ARG A 89 6.11 -3.51 -16.37
N LYS A 90 4.88 -3.29 -15.90
CA LYS A 90 4.12 -2.10 -16.25
C LYS A 90 4.55 -1.00 -15.29
N ARG A 91 5.20 0.06 -15.81
CA ARG A 91 4.86 1.39 -15.28
C ARG A 91 3.34 1.42 -15.33
N PRO A 92 2.62 1.49 -14.21
CA PRO A 92 1.19 1.63 -14.31
C PRO A 92 0.98 2.92 -15.10
N ARG A 93 0.28 2.85 -16.24
CA ARG A 93 -0.11 4.06 -17.00
C ARG A 93 -0.87 5.03 -16.09
N SER A 94 -1.39 4.56 -14.96
CA SER A 94 -1.74 5.40 -13.82
C SER A 94 -0.55 5.53 -12.88
N ALA A 95 0.00 6.73 -12.74
CA ALA A 95 0.86 7.10 -11.62
C ALA A 95 0.08 7.08 -10.28
N SER A 96 -0.69 6.01 -10.02
CA SER A 96 -1.77 5.90 -9.06
C SER A 96 -1.26 5.54 -7.67
N VAL A 97 -0.39 4.55 -7.47
CA VAL A 97 0.20 4.33 -6.12
C VAL A 97 0.93 5.58 -5.65
N CYS A 98 1.76 6.19 -6.49
CA CYS A 98 2.47 7.40 -6.12
C CYS A 98 1.54 8.63 -5.98
N ARG A 99 0.46 8.72 -6.77
CA ARG A 99 -0.59 9.74 -6.58
C ARG A 99 -1.48 9.46 -5.36
N ILE A 100 -1.73 8.21 -4.99
CA ILE A 100 -2.54 7.82 -3.83
C ILE A 100 -1.72 8.02 -2.56
N CYS A 101 -0.43 7.70 -2.56
CA CYS A 101 0.46 8.12 -1.48
C CYS A 101 0.50 9.65 -1.37
N ARG A 102 0.60 10.40 -2.48
CA ARG A 102 0.57 11.89 -2.46
C ARG A 102 -0.80 12.48 -2.08
N ALA A 103 -1.90 11.90 -2.55
CA ALA A 103 -3.27 12.34 -2.28
C ALA A 103 -3.72 11.95 -0.88
N GLY A 104 -3.26 10.80 -0.38
CA GLY A 104 -3.36 10.37 1.00
C GLY A 104 -2.69 11.39 1.92
N SER A 105 -1.45 11.79 1.64
CA SER A 105 -0.78 12.88 2.38
C SER A 105 -1.57 14.19 2.37
N ALA A 106 -2.20 14.56 1.25
CA ALA A 106 -3.01 15.77 1.14
C ALA A 106 -4.36 15.71 1.89
N ARG A 107 -5.03 14.54 1.92
CA ARG A 107 -6.28 14.34 2.69
C ARG A 107 -6.03 14.20 4.18
N VAL A 108 -4.94 13.53 4.58
CA VAL A 108 -4.49 13.46 5.98
C VAL A 108 -4.19 14.86 6.53
N ALA A 109 -3.63 15.76 5.71
CA ALA A 109 -3.41 17.16 6.10
C ALA A 109 -4.72 17.95 6.31
N ARG A 110 -5.79 17.64 5.59
CA ARG A 110 -7.10 18.33 5.72
C ARG A 110 -7.84 17.98 7.02
N TRP A 111 -7.55 16.82 7.62
CA TRP A 111 -8.14 16.38 8.89
C TRP A 111 -7.49 17.01 10.14
N ARG A 112 -6.32 17.66 10.03
CA ARG A 112 -5.73 18.44 11.13
C ARG A 112 -6.49 19.73 11.48
N ARG A 113 -7.59 20.05 10.77
CA ARG A 113 -8.40 21.27 10.96
C ARG A 113 -9.81 21.01 11.52
N VAL A 114 -10.12 19.79 11.95
CA VAL A 114 -11.38 19.44 12.63
C VAL A 114 -11.08 18.93 14.03
#